data_AF-A0A7V9J526-F1
#
_entry.id   AF-A0A7V9J526-F1
#
_cell.length_a   1.000
_cell.length_b   1.000
_cell.length_c   1.000
_cell.angle_alpha   90.00
_cell.angle_beta   90.00
_cell.angle_gamma   90.00
#
_symmetry.space_group_name_H-M   'P 1'
#
loop_
_entity.id
_entity.type
_entity.pdbx_description
1 polymer ?
#
loop_
_entity_poly.entity_id
_entity_poly.type
_entity_poly.pdbx_seq_one_letter_code
_entity_poly.pdbx_strand_id
1 'polypeptide(L)'
;MPRQDCPDCGEAMTFCSGYARKVRHHEDRSIWVRRNKCVPCGRSHSLLPGFCLLGRLYSAEIIGAALASIVAGTLTREVADRGDIPYTTVRDWRRRHRSRASVLAAGFAALAVELGGPAPQLSALAERAALEAFAAAWVAARARFGPGVAGRWRFWGLVSGAQVLATTTSPPWLSVGGRRLIPPVP
;
A
#
# COMPACT_ATOMS: atom_id res chain seq x y z
N MET A 1 1.99 -2.14 22.06
CA MET A 1 1.08 -2.11 20.89
C MET A 1 -0.18 -2.88 21.25
N PRO A 2 -1.39 -2.36 20.98
CA PRO A 2 -2.62 -3.10 21.20
C PRO A 2 -2.68 -4.33 20.28
N ARG A 3 -3.34 -5.41 20.74
CA ARG A 3 -3.63 -6.58 19.89
C ARG A 3 -4.46 -6.12 18.71
N GLN A 4 -4.12 -6.60 17.53
CA GLN A 4 -4.83 -6.28 16.30
C GLN A 4 -5.84 -7.39 16.01
N ASP A 5 -7.01 -7.04 15.50
CA ASP A 5 -8.02 -8.00 15.08
C ASP A 5 -7.62 -8.65 13.75
N CYS A 6 -8.01 -9.91 13.57
CA CYS A 6 -7.71 -10.65 12.37
C CYS A 6 -8.44 -10.00 11.19
N PRO A 7 -7.74 -9.62 10.11
CA PRO A 7 -8.40 -9.05 8.95
C PRO A 7 -9.32 -10.07 8.26
N ASP A 8 -9.21 -11.38 8.55
CA ASP A 8 -10.01 -12.45 7.94
C ASP A 8 -11.26 -12.85 8.73
N CYS A 9 -11.28 -12.74 10.06
CA CYS A 9 -12.45 -13.11 10.87
C CYS A 9 -12.85 -12.08 11.95
N GLY A 10 -12.12 -10.99 12.10
CA GLY A 10 -12.40 -9.95 13.11
C GLY A 10 -12.00 -10.32 14.54
N GLU A 11 -11.55 -11.55 14.80
CA GLU A 11 -11.17 -11.99 16.14
C GLU A 11 -9.82 -11.42 16.58
N ALA A 12 -9.71 -11.10 17.88
CA ALA A 12 -8.48 -10.56 18.46
C ALA A 12 -7.31 -11.53 18.28
N MET A 13 -6.25 -11.09 17.60
CA MET A 13 -5.08 -11.94 17.37
C MET A 13 -4.16 -11.99 18.59
N THR A 14 -3.42 -13.08 18.68
CA THR A 14 -2.35 -13.26 19.67
C THR A 14 -1.01 -12.80 19.11
N PHE A 15 -0.14 -12.28 19.97
CA PHE A 15 1.24 -12.01 19.57
C PHE A 15 1.97 -13.32 19.29
N CYS A 16 2.76 -13.34 18.23
CA CYS A 16 3.65 -14.43 17.88
C CYS A 16 5.10 -13.89 17.84
N SER A 17 5.98 -14.60 17.14
CA SER A 17 7.36 -14.16 16.90
C SER A 17 7.44 -12.95 15.97
N GLY A 18 8.61 -12.68 15.43
CA GLY A 18 8.83 -11.66 14.41
C GLY A 18 10.02 -12.04 13.54
N TYR A 19 10.45 -11.12 12.70
CA TYR A 19 11.66 -11.29 11.91
C TYR A 19 12.35 -9.95 11.70
N ALA A 20 13.68 -10.00 11.60
CA ALA A 20 14.47 -8.86 11.15
C ALA A 20 14.29 -8.68 9.64
N ARG A 21 14.04 -7.45 9.21
CA ARG A 21 13.83 -7.09 7.81
C ARG A 21 14.70 -5.91 7.44
N LYS A 22 15.48 -6.06 6.37
CA LYS A 22 16.17 -4.93 5.74
C LYS A 22 15.18 -4.08 4.96
N VAL A 23 15.27 -2.77 5.13
CA VAL A 23 14.49 -1.77 4.40
C VAL A 23 15.47 -0.74 3.85
N ARG A 24 15.40 -0.53 2.53
CA ARG A 24 16.11 0.53 1.82
C ARG A 24 15.27 1.79 1.83
N HIS A 25 15.77 2.83 2.47
CA HIS A 25 15.17 4.16 2.51
C HIS A 25 16.23 5.20 2.13
N HIS A 26 16.14 6.44 2.62
CA HIS A 26 17.28 7.37 2.58
C HIS A 26 18.54 6.76 3.23
N GLU A 27 18.34 5.95 4.27
CA GLU A 27 19.37 5.12 4.88
C GLU A 27 18.87 3.67 4.99
N ASP A 28 19.75 2.72 4.68
CA ASP A 28 19.47 1.30 4.84
C ASP A 28 19.37 0.94 6.32
N ARG A 29 18.30 0.27 6.70
CA ARG A 29 18.01 -0.08 8.09
C ARG A 29 17.42 -1.46 8.24
N SER A 30 17.78 -2.12 9.33
CA SER A 30 17.13 -3.36 9.76
C SER A 30 16.03 -3.01 10.77
N ILE A 31 14.82 -3.49 10.54
CA ILE A 31 13.69 -3.31 11.44
C ILE A 31 13.19 -4.66 11.94
N TRP A 32 12.67 -4.72 13.16
CA TRP A 32 11.99 -5.89 13.67
C TRP A 32 10.50 -5.83 13.31
N VAL A 33 10.05 -6.76 12.46
CA VAL A 33 8.64 -6.90 12.09
C VAL A 33 7.98 -7.92 13.00
N ARG A 34 7.00 -7.48 13.79
CA ARG A 34 6.18 -8.36 14.63
C ARG A 34 5.20 -9.16 13.77
N ARG A 35 4.89 -10.38 14.20
CA ARG A 35 3.82 -11.21 13.64
C ARG A 35 2.75 -11.48 14.69
N ASN A 36 1.50 -11.48 14.25
CA ASN A 36 0.37 -11.91 15.04
C ASN A 36 -0.23 -13.19 14.44
N LYS A 37 -0.82 -14.03 15.28
CA LYS A 37 -1.51 -15.25 14.86
C LYS A 37 -2.98 -15.17 15.25
N CYS A 38 -3.85 -15.39 14.28
CA CYS A 38 -5.25 -15.67 14.52
C CYS A 38 -5.40 -17.15 14.86
N VAL A 39 -5.85 -17.47 16.07
CA VAL A 39 -6.07 -18.87 16.49
C VAL A 39 -7.24 -19.49 15.71
N PRO A 40 -8.41 -18.83 15.58
CA PRO A 40 -9.53 -19.37 14.78
C PRO A 40 -9.18 -19.66 13.32
N CYS A 41 -8.54 -18.73 12.60
CA CYS A 41 -8.20 -18.93 11.19
C CYS A 41 -6.92 -19.73 10.94
N GLY A 42 -6.09 -19.93 11.97
CA GLY A 42 -4.73 -20.48 11.82
C GLY A 42 -3.75 -19.59 11.03
N ARG A 43 -4.16 -18.37 10.63
CA ARG A 43 -3.36 -17.45 9.80
C ARG A 43 -2.38 -16.62 10.65
N SER A 44 -1.22 -16.30 10.05
CA SER A 44 -0.26 -15.36 10.61
C SER A 44 -0.20 -14.07 9.78
N HIS A 45 -0.23 -12.92 10.45
CA HIS A 45 -0.15 -11.60 9.80
C HIS A 45 1.10 -10.87 10.27
N SER A 46 1.87 -10.32 9.33
CA SER A 46 2.99 -9.44 9.66
C SER A 46 2.50 -8.02 9.89
N LEU A 47 2.86 -7.41 11.01
CA LEU A 47 2.53 -6.02 11.33
C LEU A 47 3.56 -5.10 10.65
N LEU A 48 3.42 -4.94 9.33
CA LEU A 48 4.31 -4.09 8.55
C LEU A 48 4.03 -2.61 8.85
N PRO A 49 5.09 -1.81 9.09
CA PRO A 49 4.93 -0.36 9.13
C PRO A 49 4.43 0.18 7.79
N GLY A 50 3.67 1.28 7.80
CA GLY A 50 3.09 1.87 6.58
C GLY A 50 4.09 2.28 5.50
N PHE A 51 5.37 2.46 5.84
CA PHE A 51 6.44 2.72 4.87
C PHE A 51 7.01 1.45 4.21
N CYS A 52 6.58 0.25 4.61
CA CYS A 52 7.03 -1.03 4.07
C CYS A 52 5.95 -1.68 3.21
N LEU A 53 6.30 -2.12 1.99
CA LEU A 53 5.42 -2.92 1.14
C LEU A 53 5.77 -4.41 1.22
N LEU A 54 4.78 -5.30 1.15
CA LEU A 54 4.98 -6.74 1.22
C LEU A 54 5.93 -7.23 0.11
N GLY A 55 6.98 -7.95 0.48
CA GLY A 55 7.97 -8.49 -0.45
C GLY A 55 8.88 -7.45 -1.12
N ARG A 56 8.91 -6.20 -0.64
CA ARG A 56 9.74 -5.13 -1.21
C ARG A 56 10.79 -4.63 -0.25
N LEU A 57 12.04 -4.53 -0.69
CA LEU A 57 13.12 -4.00 0.16
C LEU A 57 13.05 -2.48 0.26
N TYR A 58 12.64 -1.78 -0.80
CA TYR A 58 12.56 -0.33 -0.82
C TYR A 58 11.30 0.18 -0.12
N SER A 59 11.41 1.34 0.51
CA SER A 59 10.29 1.97 1.18
C SER A 59 9.20 2.40 0.20
N ALA A 60 7.98 2.54 0.72
CA ALA A 60 6.84 3.00 -0.06
C ALA A 60 7.10 4.39 -0.67
N GLU A 61 7.84 5.26 0.02
CA GLU A 61 8.24 6.58 -0.47
C GLU A 61 9.07 6.50 -1.75
N ILE A 62 10.11 5.66 -1.78
CA ILE A 62 10.99 5.49 -2.95
C ILE A 62 10.20 4.87 -4.12
N ILE A 63 9.47 3.79 -3.82
CA ILE A 63 8.70 3.06 -4.84
C ILE A 63 7.61 3.95 -5.44
N GLY A 64 6.86 4.64 -4.59
CA GLY A 64 5.77 5.52 -5.01
C GLY A 64 6.27 6.70 -5.85
N ALA A 65 7.35 7.35 -5.43
CA ALA A 65 7.98 8.40 -6.21
C ALA A 65 8.45 7.90 -7.59
N ALA A 66 9.12 6.74 -7.64
CA ALA A 66 9.56 6.15 -8.90
C ALA A 66 8.38 5.85 -9.86
N LEU A 67 7.29 5.26 -9.34
CA LEU A 67 6.10 5.01 -10.14
C LEU A 67 5.43 6.30 -10.63
N ALA A 68 5.34 7.32 -9.78
CA ALA A 68 4.79 8.62 -10.15
C ALA A 68 5.58 9.27 -11.28
N SER A 69 6.92 9.26 -11.22
CA SER A 69 7.77 9.78 -12.29
C SER A 69 7.59 9.01 -13.60
N ILE A 70 7.52 7.68 -13.55
CA ILE A 70 7.31 6.84 -14.74
C ILE A 70 5.95 7.14 -15.38
N VAL A 71 4.89 7.23 -14.57
CA VAL A 71 3.54 7.53 -15.07
C VAL A 71 3.47 8.95 -15.63
N ALA A 72 4.24 9.89 -15.06
CA ALA A 72 4.39 11.26 -15.57
C ALA A 72 5.17 11.34 -16.90
N GLY A 73 5.80 10.26 -17.36
CA GLY A 73 6.46 10.17 -18.67
C GLY A 73 7.97 9.94 -18.61
N THR A 74 8.58 9.88 -17.43
CA THR A 74 10.01 9.57 -17.33
C THR A 74 10.28 8.11 -17.72
N LEU A 75 11.37 7.86 -18.44
CA LEU A 75 11.76 6.50 -18.80
C LEU A 75 12.13 5.68 -17.56
N THR A 76 11.73 4.40 -17.52
CA THR A 76 12.04 3.50 -16.40
C THR A 76 13.55 3.36 -16.15
N ARG A 77 14.37 3.43 -17.20
CA ARG A 77 15.83 3.41 -17.08
C ARG A 77 16.35 4.66 -16.37
N GLU A 78 15.91 5.84 -16.76
CA GLU A 78 16.32 7.09 -16.12
C GLU A 78 15.93 7.16 -14.65
N VAL A 79 14.74 6.66 -14.28
CA VAL A 79 14.31 6.59 -12.88
C VAL A 79 15.19 5.63 -12.08
N ALA A 80 15.60 4.51 -12.69
CA ALA A 80 16.51 3.56 -12.07
C ALA A 80 17.89 4.17 -11.84
N ASP A 81 18.44 4.83 -12.85
CA ASP A 81 19.78 5.44 -12.80
C ASP A 81 19.83 6.58 -11.77
N ARG A 82 18.83 7.49 -11.77
CA ARG A 82 18.77 8.59 -10.78
C ARG A 82 18.60 8.13 -9.34
N GLY A 83 17.96 6.97 -9.15
CA GLY A 83 17.70 6.41 -7.82
C GLY A 83 18.80 5.48 -7.31
N ASP A 84 19.82 5.19 -8.12
CA ASP A 84 20.79 4.10 -7.89
C ASP A 84 20.07 2.76 -7.56
N ILE A 85 19.05 2.45 -8.37
CA ILE A 85 18.21 1.25 -8.22
C ILE A 85 18.42 0.35 -9.43
N PRO A 86 18.62 -0.97 -9.27
CA PRO A 86 18.70 -1.86 -10.41
C PRO A 86 17.47 -1.72 -11.33
N TYR A 87 17.70 -1.51 -12.63
CA TYR A 87 16.65 -1.33 -13.64
C TYR A 87 15.57 -2.41 -13.58
N THR A 88 15.97 -3.68 -13.37
CA THR A 88 15.05 -4.83 -13.28
C THR A 88 14.09 -4.71 -12.09
N THR A 89 14.51 -4.07 -11.00
CA THR A 89 13.69 -3.83 -9.81
C THR A 89 12.64 -2.77 -10.08
N VAL A 90 13.03 -1.62 -10.64
CA VAL A 90 12.08 -0.56 -11.02
C VAL A 90 11.11 -1.05 -12.10
N ARG A 91 11.61 -1.82 -13.07
CA ARG A 91 10.78 -2.49 -14.09
C ARG A 91 9.76 -3.44 -13.46
N ASP A 92 10.14 -4.23 -12.46
CA ASP A 92 9.19 -5.10 -11.74
C ASP A 92 8.12 -4.28 -11.01
N TRP A 93 8.48 -3.19 -10.33
CA TRP A 93 7.51 -2.33 -9.66
C TRP A 93 6.47 -1.80 -10.63
N ARG A 94 6.92 -1.27 -11.77
CA ARG A 94 6.01 -0.77 -12.81
C ARG A 94 5.13 -1.88 -13.37
N ARG A 95 5.71 -3.05 -13.68
CA ARG A 95 4.95 -4.22 -14.16
C ARG A 95 3.82 -4.57 -13.20
N ARG A 96 4.11 -4.62 -11.89
CA ARG A 96 3.13 -4.97 -10.85
C ARG A 96 2.08 -3.88 -10.67
N HIS A 97 2.47 -2.62 -10.69
CA HIS A 97 1.53 -1.48 -10.68
C HIS A 97 0.57 -1.57 -11.86
N ARG A 98 1.08 -1.71 -13.08
CA ARG A 98 0.28 -1.84 -14.31
C ARG A 98 -0.71 -2.99 -14.23
N SER A 99 -0.27 -4.18 -13.80
CA SER A 99 -1.16 -5.35 -13.70
C SER A 99 -2.34 -5.15 -12.74
N ARG A 100 -2.28 -4.13 -11.88
CA ARG A 100 -3.24 -3.88 -10.80
C ARG A 100 -3.92 -2.53 -10.89
N ALA A 101 -3.55 -1.73 -11.87
CA ALA A 101 -3.88 -0.33 -11.86
C ALA A 101 -5.40 -0.10 -11.84
N SER A 102 -6.17 -0.90 -12.58
CA SER A 102 -7.63 -0.82 -12.59
C SER A 102 -8.26 -1.12 -11.23
N VAL A 103 -7.84 -2.20 -10.56
CA VAL A 103 -8.41 -2.56 -9.23
C VAL A 103 -7.99 -1.54 -8.16
N LEU A 104 -6.77 -1.01 -8.25
CA LEU A 104 -6.28 0.03 -7.35
C LEU A 104 -7.02 1.35 -7.58
N ALA A 105 -7.27 1.72 -8.83
CA ALA A 105 -8.04 2.91 -9.18
C ALA A 105 -9.45 2.85 -8.58
N ALA A 106 -10.16 1.73 -8.76
CA ALA A 106 -11.49 1.53 -8.19
C ALA A 106 -11.46 1.59 -6.65
N GLY A 107 -10.54 0.86 -6.01
CA GLY A 107 -10.42 0.82 -4.56
C GLY A 107 -10.09 2.17 -3.93
N PHE A 108 -9.14 2.92 -4.52
CA PHE A 108 -8.81 4.26 -4.02
C PHE A 108 -9.89 5.30 -4.32
N ALA A 109 -10.59 5.20 -5.44
CA ALA A 109 -11.72 6.09 -5.74
C ALA A 109 -12.85 5.89 -4.74
N ALA A 110 -13.20 4.62 -4.44
CA ALA A 110 -14.18 4.30 -3.40
C ALA A 110 -13.74 4.84 -2.02
N LEU A 111 -12.46 4.64 -1.65
CA LEU A 111 -11.92 5.19 -0.41
C LEU A 111 -12.00 6.72 -0.36
N ALA A 112 -11.75 7.43 -1.47
CA ALA A 112 -11.87 8.88 -1.51
C ALA A 112 -13.30 9.34 -1.18
N VAL A 113 -14.31 8.67 -1.75
CA VAL A 113 -15.73 8.94 -1.49
C VAL A 113 -16.11 8.63 -0.04
N GLU A 114 -15.71 7.49 0.48
CA GLU A 114 -15.96 7.07 1.87
C GLU A 114 -15.36 8.03 2.90
N LEU A 115 -14.23 8.64 2.56
CA LEU A 115 -13.60 9.67 3.38
C LEU A 115 -14.29 11.04 3.28
N GLY A 116 -15.37 11.15 2.51
CA GLY A 116 -16.15 12.37 2.30
C GLY A 116 -15.65 13.25 1.15
N GLY A 117 -14.74 12.75 0.32
CA GLY A 117 -14.32 13.42 -0.91
C GLY A 117 -15.31 13.20 -2.06
N PRO A 118 -15.25 14.01 -3.14
CA PRO A 118 -16.01 13.75 -4.35
C PRO A 118 -15.48 12.51 -5.08
N ALA A 119 -16.32 11.91 -5.94
CA ALA A 119 -15.85 10.89 -6.87
C ALA A 119 -14.81 11.49 -7.82
N PRO A 120 -13.57 10.96 -7.86
CA PRO A 120 -12.51 11.56 -8.67
C PRO A 120 -12.76 11.32 -10.17
N GLN A 121 -12.47 12.33 -10.97
CA GLN A 121 -12.33 12.15 -12.41
C GLN A 121 -10.96 11.53 -12.70
N LEU A 122 -10.97 10.38 -13.36
CA LEU A 122 -9.77 9.58 -13.60
C LEU A 122 -9.41 9.53 -15.08
N SER A 123 -8.12 9.54 -15.36
CA SER A 123 -7.56 9.32 -16.69
C SER A 123 -7.96 7.96 -17.27
N ALA A 124 -8.12 7.86 -18.59
CA ALA A 124 -8.37 6.58 -19.25
C ALA A 124 -7.20 5.57 -19.11
N LEU A 125 -5.97 6.08 -18.93
CA LEU A 125 -4.80 5.24 -18.70
C LEU A 125 -4.80 4.68 -17.27
N ALA A 126 -5.03 3.37 -17.13
CA ALA A 126 -5.20 2.72 -15.82
C ALA A 126 -4.05 3.01 -14.83
N GLU A 127 -2.78 2.96 -15.26
CA GLU A 127 -1.61 3.27 -14.41
C GLU A 127 -1.70 4.66 -13.77
N ARG A 128 -2.23 5.63 -14.53
CA ARG A 128 -2.43 7.02 -14.10
C ARG A 128 -3.67 7.17 -13.23
N ALA A 129 -4.79 6.57 -13.64
CA ALA A 129 -6.02 6.51 -12.87
C ALA A 129 -5.78 6.02 -11.43
N ALA A 130 -4.94 4.97 -11.27
CA ALA A 130 -4.60 4.43 -9.95
C ALA A 130 -3.91 5.45 -9.04
N LEU A 131 -2.99 6.26 -9.58
CA LEU A 131 -2.27 7.28 -8.81
C LEU A 131 -3.10 8.54 -8.55
N GLU A 132 -3.99 8.90 -9.48
CA GLU A 132 -4.96 9.98 -9.33
C GLU A 132 -6.01 9.65 -8.25
N ALA A 133 -6.60 8.45 -8.32
CA ALA A 133 -7.54 7.96 -7.31
C ALA A 133 -6.89 7.89 -5.92
N PHE A 134 -5.65 7.39 -5.85
CA PHE A 134 -4.86 7.40 -4.62
C PHE A 134 -4.62 8.82 -4.08
N ALA A 135 -4.27 9.77 -4.94
CA ALA A 135 -4.08 11.16 -4.54
C ALA A 135 -5.38 11.75 -3.97
N ALA A 136 -6.52 11.52 -4.63
CA ALA A 136 -7.82 11.94 -4.16
C ALA A 136 -8.15 11.37 -2.77
N ALA A 137 -7.91 10.07 -2.56
CA ALA A 137 -8.10 9.42 -1.26
C ALA A 137 -7.22 10.03 -0.16
N TRP A 138 -5.96 10.33 -0.45
CA TRP A 138 -5.06 10.96 0.52
C TRP A 138 -5.49 12.40 0.85
N VAL A 139 -5.93 13.18 -0.14
CA VAL A 139 -6.48 14.53 0.07
C VAL A 139 -7.75 14.48 0.91
N ALA A 140 -8.68 13.57 0.61
CA ALA A 140 -9.90 13.39 1.41
C ALA A 140 -9.58 12.99 2.86
N ALA A 141 -8.63 12.07 3.07
CA ALA A 141 -8.18 11.70 4.40
C ALA A 141 -7.61 12.91 5.17
N ARG A 142 -6.76 13.71 4.51
CA ARG A 142 -6.16 14.92 5.08
C ARG A 142 -7.21 15.99 5.43
N ALA A 143 -8.22 16.16 4.59
CA ALA A 143 -9.32 17.08 4.87
C ALA A 143 -10.15 16.61 6.08
N ARG A 144 -10.42 15.30 6.17
CA ARG A 144 -11.24 14.72 7.24
C ARG A 144 -10.54 14.64 8.60
N PHE A 145 -9.27 14.20 8.62
CA PHE A 145 -8.54 13.86 9.84
C PHE A 145 -7.39 14.83 10.15
N GLY A 146 -7.17 15.85 9.31
CA GLY A 146 -6.19 16.90 9.55
C GLY A 146 -4.73 16.47 9.30
N PRO A 147 -3.75 17.22 9.86
CA PRO A 147 -2.33 17.06 9.54
C PRO A 147 -1.71 15.76 10.08
N GLY A 148 -2.38 15.05 10.99
CA GLY A 148 -1.91 13.79 11.57
C GLY A 148 -1.96 12.59 10.61
N VAL A 149 -2.61 12.72 9.45
CA VAL A 149 -2.59 11.67 8.42
C VAL A 149 -1.17 11.48 7.91
N ALA A 150 -0.77 10.21 7.81
CA ALA A 150 0.55 9.82 7.34
C ALA A 150 0.90 10.47 5.98
N GLY A 151 2.21 10.69 5.77
CA GLY A 151 2.72 11.18 4.48
C GLY A 151 2.22 10.30 3.32
N ARG A 152 2.05 10.90 2.15
CA ARG A 152 1.38 10.31 0.97
C ARG A 152 1.68 8.83 0.78
N TRP A 153 2.94 8.46 0.62
CA TRP A 153 3.31 7.07 0.33
C TRP A 153 3.24 6.12 1.53
N ARG A 154 3.29 6.63 2.77
CA ARG A 154 2.97 5.81 3.96
C ARG A 154 1.49 5.50 4.03
N PHE A 155 0.65 6.50 3.73
CA PHE A 155 -0.79 6.30 3.61
C PHE A 155 -1.10 5.23 2.56
N TRP A 156 -0.40 5.25 1.42
CA TRP A 156 -0.49 4.21 0.38
C TRP A 156 -0.28 2.79 0.91
N GLY A 157 0.77 2.59 1.72
CA GLY A 157 1.03 1.30 2.37
C GLY A 157 -0.03 0.94 3.41
N LEU A 158 -0.47 1.91 4.23
CA LEU A 158 -1.48 1.68 5.26
C LEU A 158 -2.83 1.23 4.67
N VAL A 159 -3.37 1.97 3.70
CA VAL A 159 -4.71 1.69 3.16
C VAL A 159 -4.75 0.50 2.19
N SER A 160 -3.59 0.05 1.71
CA SER A 160 -3.47 -1.16 0.88
C SER A 160 -3.05 -2.40 1.66
N GLY A 161 -2.89 -2.32 2.99
CA GLY A 161 -2.36 -3.42 3.80
C GLY A 161 -0.95 -3.85 3.37
N ALA A 162 -0.13 -2.90 2.90
CA ALA A 162 1.19 -3.07 2.31
C ALA A 162 1.22 -3.90 1.02
N GLN A 163 0.07 -4.26 0.45
CA GLN A 163 0.00 -5.24 -0.63
C GLN A 163 -0.08 -4.63 -2.03
N VAL A 164 0.02 -3.32 -2.20
CA VAL A 164 -0.19 -2.66 -3.50
C VAL A 164 0.64 -3.23 -4.67
N LEU A 165 1.87 -3.71 -4.43
CA LEU A 165 2.73 -4.38 -5.42
C LEU A 165 2.96 -5.88 -5.17
N ALA A 166 2.14 -6.51 -4.33
CA ALA A 166 2.27 -7.94 -4.02
C ALA A 166 1.97 -8.83 -5.24
N THR A 167 2.48 -10.05 -5.25
CA THR A 167 2.19 -11.04 -6.30
C THR A 167 0.73 -11.48 -6.24
N THR A 168 0.27 -11.81 -5.02
CA THR A 168 -1.13 -12.10 -4.71
C THR A 168 -1.61 -10.96 -3.81
N THR A 169 -2.70 -10.31 -4.19
CA THR A 169 -3.45 -9.50 -3.24
C THR A 169 -4.73 -10.25 -3.01
N SER A 170 -4.87 -10.77 -1.80
CA SER A 170 -6.19 -10.89 -1.21
C SER A 170 -6.54 -9.45 -0.87
N PRO A 171 -7.39 -8.76 -1.64
CA PRO A 171 -7.68 -7.35 -1.43
C PRO A 171 -8.22 -7.16 -0.02
N PRO A 172 -7.43 -6.68 0.96
CA PRO A 172 -7.92 -6.52 2.30
C PRO A 172 -8.20 -5.03 2.43
N TRP A 173 -9.04 -4.46 1.56
CA TRP A 173 -9.26 -3.02 1.66
C TRP A 173 -10.39 -2.71 2.63
N LEU A 174 -9.97 -1.90 3.60
CA LEU A 174 -10.71 -1.24 4.65
C LEU A 174 -11.36 -2.22 5.63
N SER A 175 -10.85 -2.23 6.87
CA SER A 175 -11.74 -2.24 8.02
C SER A 175 -11.75 -0.81 8.56
N VAL A 176 -12.59 0.07 7.99
CA VAL A 176 -12.88 1.35 8.65
C VAL A 176 -14.03 1.08 9.60
N GLY A 177 -13.75 1.15 10.90
CA GLY A 177 -14.74 0.78 11.94
C GLY A 177 -15.20 -0.69 11.85
N GLY A 178 -14.31 -1.62 11.45
CA GLY A 178 -14.62 -3.05 11.36
C GLY A 178 -15.31 -3.51 10.06
N ARG A 179 -15.65 -2.61 9.13
CA ARG A 179 -16.36 -2.97 7.89
C ARG A 179 -15.40 -3.19 6.72
N ARG A 180 -15.46 -4.38 6.10
CA ARG A 180 -14.87 -4.66 4.77
C ARG A 180 -15.70 -4.01 3.69
N LEU A 181 -15.06 -3.16 2.90
CA LEU A 181 -15.75 -2.43 1.83
C LEU A 181 -15.87 -3.21 0.53
N ILE A 182 -15.08 -4.26 0.34
CA ILE A 182 -15.21 -5.19 -0.78
C ILE A 182 -15.02 -6.61 -0.25
N PRO A 183 -15.94 -7.56 -0.55
CA PRO A 183 -15.74 -8.97 -0.20
C PRO A 183 -14.48 -9.51 -0.89
N PRO A 184 -13.77 -10.49 -0.29
CA PRO A 184 -12.66 -11.14 -1.00
C PRO A 184 -13.19 -11.66 -2.34
N VAL A 185 -12.54 -11.26 -3.44
CA VAL A 185 -12.77 -11.89 -4.74
C VAL A 185 -12.38 -13.37 -4.57
N PRO A 186 -13.25 -14.32 -4.94
CA PRO A 186 -13.01 -15.74 -4.73
C PRO A 186 -11.71 -16.23 -5.39
#